data_AF-Q9MM05-F1
#
_entry.id   AF-Q9MM05-F1
#
_cell.length_a   1.000
_cell.length_b   1.000
_cell.length_c   1.000
_cell.angle_alpha   90.00
_cell.angle_beta   90.00
_cell.angle_gamma   90.00
#
_symmetry.space_group_name_H-M   'P 1'
#
loop_
_entity.id
_entity.type
_entity.pdbx_description
1 polymer ?
#
loop_
_entity_poly.entity_id
_entity_poly.type
_entity_poly.pdbx_seq_one_letter_code
_entity_poly.pdbx_strand_id
1 'polypeptide(L)'
;AIPYIGISLVYWLWGGFSVDNATLTRFFTFHFIIPFIIFAFTLIHLMFLHKTGSSNPLGLNSNLDKVPFHPYFSFKDMLGFIIMITMLIMMILMFPNMLGDPDNFMPANPMITPLHIKPEWYFLFAYTILRSIPNKLGGVIALIMSILILMILPFYHQKNFKSLLFYPLNQIMFWFMICNIIMLTWIGFSPVEYPFNSMGQIFTMIYFLYFMLNPLITKLWDNII
;
A
#
# COMPACT_ATOMS: atom_id res chain seq x y z
N ALA A 1 -10.41 13.49 -12.62
CA ALA A 1 -11.26 12.74 -13.57
C ALA A 1 -12.74 12.72 -13.19
N ILE A 2 -13.11 13.22 -12.01
CA ILE A 2 -14.50 13.24 -11.53
C ILE A 2 -15.37 14.12 -12.45
N PRO A 3 -16.50 13.60 -12.98
CA PRO A 3 -17.42 14.39 -13.80
C PRO A 3 -17.94 15.63 -13.07
N TYR A 4 -18.20 16.70 -13.80
CA TYR A 4 -18.75 17.99 -13.34
C TYR A 4 -17.86 18.81 -12.39
N ILE A 5 -17.38 18.23 -11.29
CA ILE A 5 -16.65 18.94 -10.22
C ILE A 5 -15.13 18.77 -10.29
N GLY A 6 -14.62 17.95 -11.21
CA GLY A 6 -13.21 17.58 -11.24
C GLY A 6 -12.26 18.77 -11.44
N ILE A 7 -12.57 19.68 -12.35
CA ILE A 7 -11.72 20.84 -12.66
C ILE A 7 -11.74 21.84 -11.50
N SER A 8 -12.92 22.14 -10.96
CA SER A 8 -13.06 23.06 -9.82
C SER A 8 -12.34 22.54 -8.58
N LEU A 9 -12.37 21.23 -8.31
CA LEU A 9 -11.61 20.63 -7.21
C LEU A 9 -10.09 20.75 -7.41
N VAL A 10 -9.60 20.55 -8.63
CA VAL A 10 -8.17 20.68 -8.94
C VAL A 10 -7.70 22.13 -8.74
N TYR A 11 -8.42 23.11 -9.27
CA TYR A 11 -8.07 24.52 -9.06
C TYR A 11 -8.19 24.94 -7.60
N TRP A 12 -9.19 24.44 -6.90
CA TRP A 12 -9.32 24.67 -5.46
C TRP A 12 -8.15 24.06 -4.69
N LEU A 13 -7.66 22.88 -5.07
CA LEU A 13 -6.50 22.24 -4.43
C LEU A 13 -5.20 23.00 -4.73
N TRP A 14 -5.00 23.41 -5.98
CA TRP A 14 -3.81 24.15 -6.41
C TRP A 14 -3.76 25.58 -5.90
N GLY A 15 -4.93 26.19 -5.64
CA GLY A 15 -5.02 27.62 -5.34
C GLY A 15 -4.80 28.50 -6.57
N GLY A 16 -5.00 27.95 -7.78
CA GLY A 16 -4.71 28.58 -9.07
C GLY A 16 -4.98 27.64 -10.24
N PHE A 17 -4.55 28.03 -11.45
CA PHE A 17 -4.77 27.25 -12.68
C PHE A 17 -3.69 26.18 -12.93
N SER A 18 -2.57 26.25 -12.23
CA SER A 18 -1.42 25.34 -12.31
C SER A 18 -0.82 25.13 -10.92
N VAL A 19 0.09 24.16 -10.79
CA VAL A 19 0.91 23.99 -9.58
C VAL A 19 1.91 25.14 -9.51
N ASP A 20 1.86 25.91 -8.42
CA ASP A 20 2.71 27.09 -8.18
C ASP A 20 2.91 27.31 -6.67
N ASN A 21 3.43 28.46 -6.25
CA ASN A 21 3.77 28.79 -4.86
C ASN A 21 2.60 28.61 -3.87
N ALA A 22 1.37 28.94 -4.30
CA ALA A 22 0.16 28.71 -3.49
C ALA A 22 -0.04 27.21 -3.19
N THR A 23 0.32 26.33 -4.12
CA THR A 23 0.24 24.88 -3.95
C THR A 23 1.34 24.39 -3.01
N LEU A 24 2.58 24.86 -3.20
CA LEU A 24 3.73 24.48 -2.37
C LEU A 24 3.54 24.83 -0.89
N THR A 25 3.14 26.07 -0.59
CA THR A 25 2.90 26.54 0.78
C THR A 25 1.81 25.75 1.50
N ARG A 26 0.74 25.39 0.79
CA ARG A 26 -0.33 24.53 1.33
C ARG A 26 0.14 23.09 1.53
N PHE A 27 0.88 22.54 0.58
CA PHE A 27 1.39 21.17 0.68
C PHE A 27 2.40 21.04 1.82
N PHE A 28 3.24 22.04 2.05
CA PHE A 28 4.09 22.10 3.24
C PHE A 28 3.25 22.09 4.54
N THR A 29 2.19 22.90 4.60
CA THR A 29 1.30 22.95 5.77
C THR A 29 0.61 21.60 6.00
N PHE A 30 0.11 20.95 4.93
CA PHE A 30 -0.49 19.62 5.00
C PHE A 30 0.53 18.56 5.42
N HIS A 31 1.73 18.59 4.84
CA HIS A 31 2.81 17.69 5.18
C HIS A 31 3.22 17.82 6.66
N PHE A 32 3.20 19.04 7.21
CA PHE A 32 3.48 19.26 8.62
C PHE A 32 2.39 18.70 9.54
N ILE A 33 1.10 18.90 9.22
CA ILE A 33 -0.01 18.50 10.11
C ILE A 33 -0.35 17.01 10.02
N ILE A 34 -0.22 16.38 8.83
CA ILE A 34 -0.62 14.98 8.60
C ILE A 34 0.08 14.00 9.57
N PRO A 35 1.39 14.08 9.86
CA PRO A 35 2.05 13.22 10.83
C PRO A 35 1.40 13.24 12.23
N PHE A 36 0.93 14.40 12.70
CA PHE A 36 0.23 14.51 13.98
C PHE A 36 -1.16 13.88 13.95
N ILE A 37 -1.86 14.01 12.81
CA ILE A 37 -3.14 13.33 12.59
C ILE A 37 -2.93 11.81 12.60
N ILE A 38 -1.89 11.32 11.91
CA ILE A 38 -1.51 9.90 11.92
C ILE A 38 -1.22 9.43 13.35
N PHE A 39 -0.47 10.20 14.14
CA PHE A 39 -0.21 9.89 15.55
C PHE A 39 -1.50 9.79 16.39
N ALA A 40 -2.47 10.69 16.19
CA ALA A 40 -3.76 10.57 16.86
C ALA A 40 -4.50 9.27 16.46
N PHE A 41 -4.47 8.90 15.18
CA PHE A 41 -5.06 7.64 14.71
C PHE A 41 -4.29 6.40 15.21
N THR A 42 -2.98 6.45 15.43
CA THR A 42 -2.24 5.33 16.01
C THR A 42 -2.65 5.07 17.46
N LEU A 43 -2.93 6.12 18.25
CA LEU A 43 -3.48 5.97 19.61
C LEU A 43 -4.87 5.32 19.60
N ILE A 44 -5.74 5.74 18.69
CA ILE A 44 -7.06 5.13 18.52
C ILE A 44 -6.92 3.65 18.10
N HIS A 45 -6.02 3.36 17.16
CA HIS A 45 -5.70 2.00 16.74
C HIS A 45 -5.26 1.12 17.93
N LEU A 46 -4.31 1.59 18.73
CA LEU A 46 -3.82 0.87 19.92
C LEU A 46 -4.90 0.70 20.99
N MET A 47 -5.76 1.71 21.19
CA MET A 47 -6.90 1.59 22.10
C MET A 47 -7.85 0.45 21.69
N PHE A 48 -8.19 0.35 20.41
CA PHE A 48 -9.03 -0.76 19.92
C PHE A 48 -8.31 -2.10 20.00
N LEU A 49 -7.01 -2.15 19.69
CA LEU A 49 -6.20 -3.36 19.85
C LEU A 49 -6.17 -3.83 21.31
N HIS A 50 -6.02 -2.93 22.27
CA HIS A 50 -5.98 -3.26 23.70
C HIS A 50 -7.33 -3.78 24.24
N LYS A 51 -8.45 -3.44 23.60
CA LYS A 51 -9.76 -4.01 23.98
C LYS A 51 -9.86 -5.51 23.68
N THR A 52 -9.26 -5.98 22.59
CA THR A 52 -9.31 -7.40 22.19
C THR A 52 -8.05 -8.19 22.54
N GLY A 53 -6.93 -7.49 22.72
CA GLY A 53 -5.59 -8.08 22.75
C GLY A 53 -5.09 -8.49 21.36
N SER A 54 -3.79 -8.81 21.27
CA SER A 54 -3.13 -9.25 20.04
C SER A 54 -3.59 -10.65 19.61
N SER A 55 -3.67 -10.87 18.29
CA SER A 55 -3.77 -12.23 17.74
C SER A 55 -2.45 -12.98 17.79
N ASN A 56 -2.48 -14.29 17.56
CA ASN A 56 -1.30 -15.16 17.47
C ASN A 56 -1.30 -15.97 16.16
N PRO A 57 -0.17 -16.58 15.76
CA PRO A 57 -0.05 -17.31 14.50
C PRO A 57 -1.02 -18.48 14.32
N LEU A 58 -1.48 -19.11 15.41
CA LEU A 58 -2.48 -20.17 15.36
C LEU A 58 -3.91 -19.62 15.17
N GLY A 59 -4.12 -18.34 15.47
CA GLY A 59 -5.44 -17.71 15.40
C GLY A 59 -6.42 -18.18 16.48
N LEU A 60 -5.94 -18.89 17.50
CA LEU A 60 -6.73 -19.40 18.62
C LEU A 60 -6.76 -18.38 19.78
N ASN A 61 -7.59 -18.63 20.79
CA ASN A 61 -7.59 -17.80 22.00
C ASN A 61 -6.30 -18.04 22.81
N SER A 62 -5.48 -17.00 22.97
CA SER A 62 -4.21 -17.07 23.71
C SER A 62 -4.35 -16.81 25.21
N ASN A 63 -5.55 -16.61 25.75
CA ASN A 63 -5.76 -16.27 27.18
C ASN A 63 -5.13 -17.28 28.16
N LEU A 64 -5.05 -18.55 27.77
CA LEU A 64 -4.48 -19.62 28.61
C LEU A 64 -2.95 -19.57 28.69
N ASP A 65 -2.28 -18.87 27.78
CA ASP A 65 -0.82 -18.85 27.64
C ASP A 65 -0.30 -17.43 27.37
N LYS A 66 -0.78 -16.47 28.17
CA LYS A 66 -0.31 -15.08 28.10
C LYS A 66 0.95 -14.91 28.95
N VAL A 67 1.91 -14.20 28.37
CA VAL A 67 3.08 -13.67 29.09
C VAL A 67 2.96 -12.14 29.23
N PRO A 68 3.57 -11.53 30.27
CA PRO A 68 3.63 -10.08 30.36
C PRO A 68 4.41 -9.49 29.17
N PHE A 69 4.07 -8.26 28.76
CA PHE A 69 4.76 -7.59 27.65
C PHE A 69 6.25 -7.38 27.94
N HIS A 70 6.57 -6.90 29.14
CA HIS A 70 7.94 -6.82 29.65
C HIS A 70 8.23 -8.06 30.51
N PRO A 71 9.40 -8.73 30.36
CA PRO A 71 10.53 -8.37 29.50
C PRO A 71 10.41 -8.86 28.05
N TYR A 72 9.55 -9.86 27.79
CA TYR A 72 9.56 -10.66 26.57
C TYR A 72 9.49 -9.86 25.27
N PHE A 73 8.41 -9.10 25.07
CA PHE A 73 8.20 -8.33 23.85
C PHE A 73 9.03 -7.04 23.86
N SER A 74 9.30 -6.42 25.01
CA SER A 74 10.19 -5.25 25.06
C SER A 74 11.60 -5.53 24.55
N PHE A 75 12.22 -6.66 24.94
CA PHE A 75 13.56 -7.02 24.44
C PHE A 75 13.51 -7.47 22.97
N LYS A 76 12.45 -8.20 22.58
CA LYS A 76 12.24 -8.59 21.18
C LYS A 76 12.11 -7.36 20.27
N ASP A 77 11.33 -6.36 20.69
CA ASP A 77 11.12 -5.13 19.93
C ASP A 77 12.41 -4.32 19.88
N MET A 78 13.16 -4.21 20.98
CA MET A 78 14.47 -3.53 21.00
C MET A 78 15.44 -4.17 20.00
N LEU A 79 15.51 -5.50 19.93
CA LEU A 79 16.32 -6.21 18.93
C LEU A 79 15.86 -5.87 17.49
N GLY A 80 14.54 -5.89 17.24
CA GLY A 80 13.97 -5.52 15.96
C GLY A 80 14.31 -4.08 15.55
N PHE A 81 14.23 -3.13 16.48
CA PHE A 81 14.62 -1.74 16.26
C PHE A 81 16.10 -1.60 15.94
N ILE A 82 16.98 -2.31 16.66
CA ILE A 82 18.43 -2.29 16.37
C ILE A 82 18.69 -2.77 14.94
N ILE A 83 18.09 -3.89 14.52
CA ILE A 83 18.26 -4.42 13.16
C ILE A 83 17.72 -3.45 12.10
N MET A 84 16.54 -2.86 12.33
CA MET A 84 15.96 -1.90 11.37
C MET A 84 16.80 -0.63 11.25
N ILE A 85 17.25 -0.07 12.37
CA ILE A 85 18.05 1.17 12.40
C ILE A 85 19.42 0.93 11.77
N THR A 86 20.07 -0.21 12.03
CA THR A 86 21.35 -0.51 11.38
C THR A 86 21.20 -0.61 9.87
N MET A 87 20.17 -1.29 9.37
CA MET A 87 19.90 -1.36 7.92
C MET A 87 19.61 0.02 7.31
N LEU A 88 18.84 0.87 8.01
CA LEU A 88 18.57 2.25 7.58
C LEU A 88 19.86 3.09 7.54
N ILE A 89 20.67 3.05 8.60
CA ILE A 89 21.94 3.78 8.66
C ILE A 89 22.89 3.30 7.56
N MET A 90 23.00 1.98 7.34
CA MET A 90 23.83 1.43 6.27
C MET A 90 23.37 1.92 4.89
N MET A 91 22.06 1.97 4.63
CA MET A 91 21.53 2.52 3.38
C MET A 91 21.85 4.01 3.23
N ILE A 92 21.64 4.82 4.27
CA ILE A 92 21.91 6.27 4.24
C ILE A 92 23.40 6.55 4.03
N LEU A 93 24.29 5.80 4.68
CA LEU A 93 25.73 6.04 4.59
C LEU A 93 26.37 5.47 3.32
N MET A 94 25.93 4.30 2.85
CA MET A 94 26.54 3.65 1.68
C MET A 94 25.86 4.02 0.36
N PHE A 95 24.53 4.14 0.33
CA PHE A 95 23.75 4.37 -0.89
C PHE A 95 22.56 5.32 -0.67
N PRO A 96 22.79 6.59 -0.25
CA PRO A 96 21.72 7.52 0.14
C PRO A 96 20.69 7.77 -0.96
N ASN A 97 21.11 7.71 -2.22
CA ASN A 97 20.26 7.99 -3.39
C ASN A 97 19.70 6.73 -4.07
N MET A 98 19.88 5.53 -3.48
CA MET A 98 19.46 4.27 -4.12
C MET A 98 17.97 4.20 -4.46
N LEU A 99 17.12 4.80 -3.61
CA LEU A 99 15.67 4.79 -3.75
C LEU A 99 15.11 6.10 -4.33
N GLY A 100 15.98 7.06 -4.66
CA GLY A 100 15.61 8.36 -5.21
C GLY A 100 15.63 8.39 -6.73
N ASP A 101 14.94 9.37 -7.32
CA ASP A 101 14.98 9.62 -8.76
C ASP A 101 16.00 10.73 -9.07
N PRO A 102 16.96 10.52 -9.99
CA PRO A 102 17.94 11.54 -10.36
C PRO A 102 17.30 12.82 -10.91
N ASP A 103 16.10 12.75 -11.49
CA ASP A 103 15.40 13.92 -12.05
C ASP A 103 15.06 14.96 -10.95
N ASN A 104 14.90 14.52 -9.70
CA ASN A 104 14.60 15.40 -8.57
C ASN A 104 15.81 16.22 -8.07
N PHE A 105 17.01 16.02 -8.63
CA PHE A 105 18.16 16.91 -8.39
C PHE A 105 18.15 18.15 -9.30
N MET A 106 17.27 18.19 -10.30
CA MET A 106 17.07 19.36 -11.14
C MET A 106 15.94 20.23 -10.58
N PRO A 107 16.07 21.56 -10.59
CA PRO A 107 14.98 22.45 -10.18
C PRO A 107 13.78 22.27 -11.12
N ALA A 108 12.57 22.33 -10.55
CA ALA A 108 11.34 22.17 -11.32
C ALA A 108 11.24 23.22 -12.44
N ASN A 109 11.00 22.76 -13.66
CA ASN A 109 10.79 23.61 -14.83
C ASN A 109 9.43 23.31 -15.48
N PRO A 110 8.44 24.22 -15.40
CA PRO A 110 7.11 24.01 -15.99
C PRO A 110 7.11 23.78 -17.51
N MET A 111 8.17 24.17 -18.21
CA MET A 111 8.30 24.05 -19.66
C MET A 111 9.01 22.75 -20.11
N ILE A 112 9.56 21.96 -19.18
CA ILE A 112 10.30 20.74 -19.49
C ILE A 112 9.72 19.58 -18.67
N THR A 113 9.13 18.61 -19.37
CA THR A 113 8.71 17.34 -18.76
C THR A 113 9.82 16.31 -18.89
N PRO A 114 10.23 15.65 -17.79
CA PRO A 114 11.16 14.52 -17.89
C PRO A 114 10.63 13.40 -18.78
N LEU A 115 11.52 12.61 -19.38
CA LEU A 115 11.16 11.56 -20.33
C LEU A 115 10.35 10.43 -19.69
N HIS A 116 10.65 10.07 -18.45
CA HIS A 116 10.01 8.94 -17.74
C HIS A 116 9.50 9.36 -16.36
N ILE A 117 8.42 10.14 -16.32
CA ILE A 117 7.77 10.55 -15.07
C ILE A 117 7.12 9.33 -14.40
N LYS A 118 7.48 9.12 -13.13
CA LYS A 118 6.95 8.06 -12.26
C LYS A 118 6.94 8.55 -10.81
N PRO A 119 6.07 8.00 -9.95
CA PRO A 119 6.12 8.30 -8.52
C PRO A 119 7.23 7.51 -7.83
N GLU A 120 7.41 7.76 -6.54
CA GLU A 120 8.31 6.98 -5.69
C GLU A 120 7.91 5.49 -5.65
N TRP A 121 8.89 4.65 -5.33
CA TRP A 121 8.80 3.19 -5.47
C TRP A 121 7.58 2.56 -4.77
N TYR A 122 7.20 3.09 -3.60
CA TYR A 122 6.07 2.59 -2.80
C TYR A 122 4.69 2.90 -3.41
N PHE A 123 4.63 3.76 -4.44
CA PHE A 123 3.40 4.02 -5.22
C PHE A 123 3.36 3.29 -6.57
N LEU A 124 4.46 2.65 -7.00
CA LEU A 124 4.56 2.10 -8.36
C LEU A 124 3.52 1.00 -8.65
N PHE A 125 3.16 0.16 -7.69
CA PHE A 125 2.15 -0.88 -7.92
C PHE A 125 0.78 -0.26 -8.30
N ALA A 126 0.39 0.80 -7.59
CA ALA A 126 -0.87 1.49 -7.80
C ALA A 126 -0.81 2.35 -9.08
N TYR A 127 0.36 2.91 -9.39
CA TYR A 127 0.62 3.60 -10.65
C TYR A 127 0.49 2.66 -11.87
N THR A 128 0.97 1.42 -11.77
CA THR A 128 0.76 0.40 -12.80
C THR A 128 -0.72 0.11 -13.00
N ILE A 129 -1.48 -0.05 -11.92
CA ILE A 129 -2.94 -0.26 -11.99
C ILE A 129 -3.64 0.91 -12.70
N LEU A 130 -3.28 2.16 -12.35
CA LEU A 130 -3.81 3.37 -12.97
C LEU A 130 -3.63 3.37 -14.49
N ARG A 131 -2.39 3.13 -14.96
CA ARG A 131 -2.05 3.24 -16.39
C ARG A 131 -2.45 2.00 -17.21
N SER A 132 -2.76 0.88 -16.56
CA SER A 132 -3.18 -0.35 -17.25
C SER A 132 -4.58 -0.23 -17.87
N ILE A 133 -5.44 0.64 -17.34
CA ILE A 133 -6.79 0.86 -17.86
C ILE A 133 -6.77 2.03 -18.85
N PRO A 134 -7.07 1.81 -20.15
CA PRO A 134 -7.03 2.84 -21.19
C PRO A 134 -8.26 3.78 -21.13
N ASN A 135 -8.63 4.23 -19.93
CA ASN A 135 -9.68 5.20 -19.67
C ASN A 135 -9.28 6.05 -18.46
N LYS A 136 -9.27 7.38 -18.61
CA LYS A 136 -8.83 8.31 -17.55
C LYS A 136 -9.64 8.18 -16.25
N LEU A 137 -10.97 8.02 -16.34
CA LEU A 137 -11.81 7.85 -15.16
C LEU A 137 -11.66 6.43 -14.59
N GLY A 138 -11.70 5.41 -15.45
CA GLY A 138 -11.55 4.02 -15.07
C GLY A 138 -10.23 3.73 -14.34
N GLY A 139 -9.12 4.28 -14.84
CA GLY A 139 -7.81 4.18 -14.20
C GLY A 139 -7.79 4.85 -12.83
N VAL A 140 -8.37 6.05 -12.69
CA VAL A 140 -8.46 6.75 -11.38
C VAL A 140 -9.33 5.97 -10.39
N ILE A 141 -10.44 5.38 -10.84
CA ILE A 141 -11.26 4.50 -10.00
C ILE A 141 -10.46 3.28 -9.56
N ALA A 142 -9.75 2.62 -10.48
CA ALA A 142 -8.95 1.44 -10.14
C ALA A 142 -7.79 1.75 -9.18
N LEU A 143 -7.12 2.89 -9.33
CA LEU A 143 -6.12 3.37 -8.39
C LEU A 143 -6.68 3.53 -6.97
N ILE A 144 -7.84 4.18 -6.84
CA ILE A 144 -8.49 4.37 -5.54
C ILE A 144 -8.92 3.01 -4.98
N MET A 145 -9.52 2.16 -5.82
CA MET A 145 -9.96 0.82 -5.43
C MET A 145 -8.80 -0.10 -5.04
N SER A 146 -7.60 0.06 -5.61
CA SER A 146 -6.45 -0.77 -5.20
C SER A 146 -6.02 -0.55 -3.76
N ILE A 147 -6.49 0.51 -3.11
CA ILE A 147 -6.27 0.74 -1.67
C ILE A 147 -7.57 0.45 -0.90
N LEU A 148 -8.70 1.00 -1.35
CA LEU A 148 -9.98 0.85 -0.65
C LEU A 148 -10.51 -0.58 -0.62
N ILE A 149 -10.06 -1.47 -1.51
CA ILE A 149 -10.47 -2.89 -1.52
C ILE A 149 -10.12 -3.60 -0.21
N LEU A 150 -9.10 -3.13 0.53
CA LEU A 150 -8.77 -3.65 1.86
C LEU A 150 -9.91 -3.47 2.87
N MET A 151 -10.73 -2.43 2.71
CA MET A 151 -11.88 -2.16 3.60
C MET A 151 -12.99 -3.20 3.46
N ILE A 152 -13.00 -3.96 2.36
CA ILE A 152 -14.00 -5.02 2.11
C ILE A 152 -13.60 -6.32 2.82
N LEU A 153 -12.32 -6.51 3.16
CA LEU A 153 -11.80 -7.76 3.75
C LEU A 153 -12.55 -8.24 5.00
N PRO A 154 -12.93 -7.38 5.97
CA PRO A 154 -13.67 -7.82 7.15
C PRO A 154 -15.08 -8.33 6.85
N PHE A 155 -15.67 -7.97 5.70
CA PHE A 155 -17.03 -8.36 5.31
C PHE A 155 -17.10 -9.66 4.51
N TYR A 156 -15.94 -10.29 4.24
CA TYR A 156 -15.89 -11.61 3.60
C TYR A 156 -16.35 -12.74 4.53
N HIS A 157 -16.52 -13.93 3.94
CA HIS A 157 -16.88 -15.17 4.64
C HIS A 157 -16.04 -15.34 5.91
N GLN A 158 -16.72 -15.53 7.03
CA GLN A 158 -16.07 -15.80 8.31
C GLN A 158 -15.55 -17.23 8.29
N LYS A 159 -14.22 -17.33 8.16
CA LYS A 159 -13.48 -18.59 8.15
C LYS A 159 -13.65 -19.35 9.47
N ASN A 160 -13.71 -20.68 9.41
CA ASN A 160 -13.70 -21.53 10.61
C ASN A 160 -12.44 -21.32 11.46
N PHE A 161 -11.27 -21.15 10.82
CA PHE A 161 -10.03 -20.78 11.50
C PHE A 161 -9.62 -19.34 11.17
N LYS A 162 -9.22 -18.57 12.19
CA LYS A 162 -8.79 -17.18 12.01
C LYS A 162 -7.48 -17.06 11.21
N SER A 163 -6.55 -18.00 11.42
CA SER A 163 -5.24 -17.99 10.76
C SER A 163 -5.27 -18.68 9.39
N LEU A 164 -4.44 -18.21 8.45
CA LEU A 164 -4.20 -18.89 7.17
C LEU A 164 -3.37 -20.17 7.32
N LEU A 165 -2.78 -20.43 8.49
CA LEU A 165 -1.98 -21.64 8.73
C LEU A 165 -2.73 -22.94 8.38
N PHE A 166 -4.05 -22.94 8.60
CA PHE A 166 -4.92 -24.10 8.34
C PHE A 166 -5.63 -24.05 6.98
N TYR A 167 -5.25 -23.11 6.09
CA TYR A 167 -5.79 -22.97 4.73
C TYR A 167 -4.65 -23.01 3.67
N PRO A 168 -4.14 -24.20 3.29
CA PRO A 168 -2.99 -24.33 2.39
C PRO A 168 -3.20 -23.65 1.03
N LEU A 169 -4.38 -23.80 0.41
CA LEU A 169 -4.69 -23.15 -0.87
C LEU A 169 -4.67 -21.62 -0.75
N ASN A 170 -5.17 -21.08 0.37
CA ASN A 170 -5.14 -19.63 0.61
C ASN A 170 -3.73 -19.11 0.93
N GLN A 171 -2.84 -19.93 1.50
CA GLN A 171 -1.43 -19.56 1.65
C GLN A 171 -0.76 -19.40 0.27
N ILE A 172 -1.01 -20.33 -0.65
CA ILE A 172 -0.50 -20.23 -2.03
C ILE A 172 -1.04 -18.95 -2.69
N MET A 173 -2.35 -18.69 -2.59
CA MET A 173 -2.95 -17.47 -3.12
C MET A 173 -2.36 -16.20 -2.50
N PHE A 174 -2.08 -16.20 -1.19
CA PHE A 174 -1.46 -15.07 -0.51
C PHE A 174 -0.06 -14.79 -1.05
N TRP A 175 0.79 -15.80 -1.19
CA TRP A 175 2.13 -15.63 -1.76
C TRP A 175 2.09 -15.22 -3.23
N PHE A 176 1.12 -15.75 -3.99
CA PHE A 176 0.89 -15.32 -5.36
C PHE A 176 0.51 -13.82 -5.44
N MET A 177 -0.31 -13.32 -4.49
CA MET A 177 -0.61 -11.89 -4.39
C MET A 177 0.65 -11.05 -4.07
N ILE A 178 1.52 -11.51 -3.17
CA ILE A 178 2.78 -10.81 -2.87
C ILE A 178 3.66 -10.73 -4.13
N CYS A 179 3.84 -11.84 -4.85
CA CYS A 179 4.57 -11.84 -6.11
C CYS A 179 3.92 -10.90 -7.14
N ASN A 180 2.59 -10.86 -7.21
CA ASN A 180 1.86 -9.96 -8.09
C ASN A 180 2.12 -8.47 -7.78
N ILE A 181 2.12 -8.07 -6.49
CA ILE A 181 2.43 -6.68 -6.09
C ILE A 181 3.88 -6.33 -6.45
N ILE A 182 4.82 -7.25 -6.29
CA ILE A 182 6.22 -7.06 -6.71
C ILE A 182 6.30 -6.86 -8.24
N MET A 183 5.58 -7.68 -9.01
CA MET A 183 5.52 -7.54 -10.48
C MET A 183 4.89 -6.21 -10.89
N LEU A 184 3.80 -5.78 -10.26
CA LEU A 184 3.17 -4.48 -10.52
C LEU A 184 4.12 -3.32 -10.20
N THR A 185 4.89 -3.43 -9.12
CA THR A 185 5.90 -2.42 -8.73
C THR A 185 7.01 -2.33 -9.77
N TRP A 186 7.55 -3.48 -10.19
CA TRP A 186 8.59 -3.55 -11.22
C TRP A 186 8.10 -3.01 -12.57
N ILE A 187 6.90 -3.42 -13.00
CA ILE A 187 6.28 -2.90 -14.23
C ILE A 187 6.12 -1.40 -14.14
N GLY A 188 5.72 -0.84 -12.99
CA GLY A 188 5.49 0.59 -12.81
C GLY A 188 6.74 1.43 -13.03
N PHE A 189 7.91 0.84 -12.76
CA PHE A 189 9.21 1.46 -13.06
C PHE A 189 9.55 1.41 -14.56
N SER A 190 9.05 0.41 -15.28
CA SER A 190 9.28 0.21 -16.71
C SER A 190 8.45 1.17 -17.60
N PRO A 191 8.90 1.44 -18.84
CA PRO A 191 8.19 2.28 -19.81
C PRO A 191 6.83 1.68 -20.21
N VAL A 192 5.93 2.53 -20.70
CA VAL A 192 4.59 2.14 -21.16
C VAL A 192 4.63 1.64 -22.60
N GLU A 193 5.35 0.54 -22.81
CA GLU A 193 5.58 -0.07 -24.12
C GLU A 193 5.32 -1.59 -24.07
N TYR A 194 5.27 -2.24 -25.23
CA TYR A 194 5.24 -3.70 -25.27
C TYR A 194 6.59 -4.26 -24.78
N PRO A 195 6.62 -5.28 -23.89
CA PRO A 195 5.51 -6.08 -23.38
C PRO A 195 4.89 -5.57 -22.07
N PHE A 196 5.48 -4.57 -21.42
CA PHE A 196 5.10 -4.08 -20.08
C PHE A 196 3.66 -3.58 -19.98
N ASN A 197 3.12 -2.96 -21.03
CA ASN A 197 1.72 -2.52 -21.04
C ASN A 197 0.76 -3.73 -20.91
N SER A 198 0.98 -4.77 -21.71
CA SER A 198 0.15 -5.99 -21.67
C SER A 198 0.31 -6.75 -20.35
N MET A 199 1.54 -6.82 -19.81
CA MET A 199 1.79 -7.41 -18.50
C MET A 199 1.06 -6.63 -17.40
N GLY A 200 1.12 -5.29 -17.41
CA GLY A 200 0.44 -4.43 -16.44
C GLY A 200 -1.06 -4.71 -16.38
N GLN A 201 -1.71 -4.88 -17.54
CA GLN A 201 -3.12 -5.24 -17.64
C GLN A 201 -3.42 -6.61 -17.01
N ILE A 202 -2.62 -7.62 -17.34
CA ILE A 202 -2.79 -8.98 -16.80
C ILE A 202 -2.62 -8.99 -15.27
N PHE A 203 -1.54 -8.40 -14.76
CA PHE A 203 -1.28 -8.36 -13.31
C PHE A 203 -2.28 -7.49 -12.54
N THR A 204 -2.80 -6.43 -13.15
CA THR A 204 -3.90 -5.63 -12.59
C THR A 204 -5.18 -6.46 -12.47
N MET A 205 -5.51 -7.26 -13.50
CA MET A 205 -6.66 -8.17 -13.44
C MET A 205 -6.47 -9.23 -12.34
N ILE A 206 -5.28 -9.85 -12.27
CA ILE A 206 -4.94 -10.82 -11.23
C ILE A 206 -5.08 -10.20 -9.82
N TYR A 207 -4.66 -8.94 -9.64
CA TYR A 207 -4.75 -8.24 -8.37
C TYR A 207 -6.19 -8.16 -7.86
N PHE A 208 -7.13 -7.70 -8.70
CA PHE A 208 -8.53 -7.59 -8.29
C PHE A 208 -9.23 -8.96 -8.18
N LEU A 209 -8.87 -9.93 -9.04
CA LEU A 209 -9.43 -11.29 -8.97
C LEU A 209 -9.12 -11.98 -7.64
N TYR A 210 -7.93 -11.76 -7.07
CA TYR A 210 -7.59 -12.34 -5.77
C TYR A 210 -8.62 -12.04 -4.69
N PHE A 211 -9.09 -10.79 -4.60
CA PHE A 211 -10.04 -10.38 -3.57
C PHE A 211 -11.40 -11.07 -3.72
N MET A 212 -11.79 -11.45 -4.95
CA MET A 212 -13.00 -12.24 -5.18
C MET A 212 -12.79 -13.76 -4.97
N LEU A 213 -11.65 -14.29 -5.40
CA LEU A 213 -11.37 -15.73 -5.35
C LEU A 213 -10.98 -16.20 -3.95
N ASN A 214 -10.22 -15.41 -3.20
CA ASN A 214 -9.75 -15.76 -1.87
C ASN A 214 -10.89 -16.19 -0.91
N PRO A 215 -12.00 -15.43 -0.75
CA PRO A 215 -13.11 -15.84 0.11
C PRO A 215 -13.88 -17.07 -0.40
N LEU A 216 -13.95 -17.27 -1.72
CA LEU A 216 -14.57 -18.47 -2.30
C LEU A 216 -13.76 -19.72 -1.97
N ILE A 217 -12.44 -19.65 -2.10
CA ILE A 217 -11.53 -20.76 -1.77
C ILE A 217 -11.58 -21.05 -0.27
N THR A 218 -11.63 -20.03 0.60
CA THR A 218 -11.77 -20.29 2.04
C THR A 218 -13.07 -21.01 2.36
N LYS A 219 -14.19 -20.62 1.73
CA LYS A 219 -15.49 -21.25 1.94
C LYS A 219 -15.51 -22.69 1.42
N LEU A 220 -14.89 -22.95 0.27
CA LEU A 220 -14.76 -24.31 -0.25
C LEU A 220 -13.96 -25.19 0.70
N TRP A 221 -12.85 -24.68 1.25
CA TRP A 221 -12.05 -25.40 2.23
C TRP A 221 -12.81 -25.70 3.51
N ASP A 222 -13.57 -24.71 4.03
CA ASP A 222 -14.42 -24.88 5.21
C ASP A 222 -15.52 -25.93 5.00
N ASN A 223 -15.98 -26.16 3.77
CA ASN A 223 -16.98 -27.20 3.47
C ASN A 223 -16.37 -28.61 3.37
N ILE A 224 -15.05 -28.71 3.19
CA ILE A 224 -14.34 -30.00 3.10
C ILE A 224 -14.01 -30.53 4.50
N ILE A 225 -13.88 -29.63 5.49
CA ILE A 225 -13.58 -29.93 6.90
C ILE A 225 -14.89 -30.07 7.68
#